data_AF-Q9P9C7-F1
#
_entry.id   AF-Q9P9C7-F1
#
_cell.length_a   1.000
_cell.length_b   1.000
_cell.length_c   1.000
_cell.angle_alpha   90.00
_cell.angle_beta   90.00
_cell.angle_gamma   90.00
#
_symmetry.space_group_name_H-M   'P 1'
#
loop_
_entity.id
_entity.type
_entity.pdbx_description
1 polymer ?
#
loop_
_entity_poly.entity_id
_entity_poly.type
_entity_poly.pdbx_seq_one_letter_code
_entity_poly.pdbx_strand_id
1 'polypeptide(L)'
;MFMSEGTIYVQGQVGARLGNGMNGGLIIIQGDVEEDAGIAMKGGRIVIEGRCPTPPHGIRLRPLKAKELKEINAVLLEYDAVLSDDALCLEPSDEVEFEVQSNHVSSGDLSTIGLVPMDEHPLIENHPVDTVAFIPGTDDEAPAILLPIPILPRIPDGTLLRTEDNNSGRLTRIQSQPFLVIENPRPIDIIQLNLQSLCDLRTTAPSVAGVCLDMDSLPSMNPEEFDGILVAIRTLMTSQSPIMSIQGISRIQSHHQSSAYHEVQAAISRIEDGSGTPEASTLPIMGRSKKNELDKTSVITALEFGFTSDAHDVIVARCAGADFVVTEPPMLEIEDIEYWLQGLTIDLQNTLRHLGLDSIDILQRSHLRALDHDTASVSGLRMSGYERPLPHWFAR
;
A
#
# COMPACT_ATOMS: atom_id res chain seq x y z
N MET A 1 9.75 11.50 3.50
CA MET A 1 10.18 12.56 2.59
C MET A 1 11.40 13.12 3.24
N PHE A 2 12.55 12.89 2.62
CA PHE A 2 13.83 13.30 3.16
C PHE A 2 14.42 14.24 2.13
N MET A 3 14.58 15.51 2.50
CA MET A 3 15.24 16.49 1.65
C MET A 3 16.60 15.90 1.23
N SER A 4 16.85 15.79 -0.08
CA SER A 4 18.09 15.28 -0.65
C SER A 4 18.97 16.42 -1.20
N GLU A 5 18.34 17.49 -1.67
CA GLU A 5 18.99 18.68 -2.19
C GLU A 5 18.08 19.91 -2.04
N GLY A 6 18.54 21.07 -2.53
CA GLY A 6 17.80 22.33 -2.47
C GLY A 6 18.08 23.15 -1.21
N THR A 7 17.37 24.27 -1.08
CA THR A 7 17.45 25.15 0.09
C THR A 7 16.05 25.58 0.52
N ILE A 8 15.73 25.37 1.79
CA ILE A 8 14.48 25.84 2.40
C ILE A 8 14.84 26.97 3.36
N TYR A 9 14.19 28.12 3.19
CA TYR A 9 14.36 29.27 4.06
C TYR A 9 13.03 29.62 4.72
N VAL A 10 13.01 29.69 6.06
CA VAL A 10 11.81 30.00 6.84
C VAL A 10 12.08 31.19 7.75
N GLN A 11 11.27 32.24 7.61
CA GLN A 11 11.18 33.35 8.55
C GLN A 11 9.99 33.11 9.49
N GLY A 12 10.25 32.64 10.71
CA GLY A 12 9.21 32.32 11.69
C GLY A 12 9.51 31.08 12.51
N GLN A 13 8.60 30.79 13.45
CA GLN A 13 8.69 29.60 14.30
C GLN A 13 8.34 28.34 13.51
N VAL A 14 9.07 27.25 13.79
CA VAL A 14 8.87 25.95 13.14
C VAL A 14 8.61 24.89 14.20
N GLY A 15 7.66 24.00 13.90
CA GLY A 15 7.25 22.93 14.81
C GLY A 15 8.31 21.84 15.00
N ALA A 16 7.91 20.79 15.72
CA ALA A 16 8.79 19.67 16.06
C ALA A 16 9.25 18.87 14.83
N ARG A 17 10.36 18.14 15.00
CA ARG A 17 10.91 17.19 14.02
C ARG A 17 11.30 17.81 12.67
N LEU A 18 11.72 19.07 12.69
CA LEU A 18 12.30 19.75 11.54
C LEU A 18 13.41 18.92 10.90
N GLY A 19 13.40 18.74 9.58
CA GLY A 19 14.47 18.04 8.87
C GLY A 19 14.60 16.56 9.25
N ASN A 20 13.52 15.96 9.79
CA ASN A 20 13.47 14.55 10.12
C ASN A 20 13.83 13.69 8.90
N GLY A 21 14.86 12.85 9.08
CA GLY A 21 15.42 11.92 8.11
C GLY A 21 16.05 12.53 6.87
N MET A 22 16.28 13.85 6.85
CA MET A 22 16.95 14.56 5.76
C MET A 22 18.25 13.85 5.31
N ASN A 23 18.40 13.67 3.99
CA ASN A 23 19.53 13.00 3.34
C ASN A 23 20.53 14.00 2.74
N GLY A 24 20.13 15.25 2.52
CA GLY A 24 20.94 16.32 1.94
C GLY A 24 20.19 17.65 1.86
N GLY A 25 20.76 18.65 1.22
CA GLY A 25 20.20 20.00 1.16
C GLY A 25 20.54 20.90 2.36
N LEU A 26 19.95 22.09 2.38
CA LEU A 26 20.16 23.13 3.40
C LEU A 26 18.82 23.69 3.90
N ILE A 27 18.56 23.62 5.20
CA ILE A 27 17.41 24.28 5.82
C ILE A 27 17.92 25.45 6.65
N ILE A 28 17.35 26.64 6.47
CA ILE A 28 17.71 27.85 7.20
C ILE A 28 16.46 28.39 7.88
N ILE A 29 16.53 28.59 9.20
CA ILE A 29 15.44 29.11 10.01
C ILE A 29 15.88 30.36 10.73
N GLN A 30 15.08 31.42 10.61
CA GLN A 30 15.15 32.59 11.46
C GLN A 30 13.92 32.58 12.38
N GLY A 31 14.08 31.99 13.55
CA GLY A 31 13.00 31.70 14.48
C GLY A 31 13.30 30.52 15.40
N ASP A 32 12.40 30.28 16.36
CA ASP A 32 12.50 29.17 17.29
C ASP A 32 12.06 27.85 16.62
N VAL A 33 12.73 26.74 16.97
CA VAL A 33 12.38 25.38 16.56
C VAL A 33 11.95 24.59 17.79
N GLU A 34 10.94 23.73 17.65
CA GLU A 34 10.52 22.84 18.74
C GLU A 34 11.43 21.58 18.85
N GLU A 35 10.93 20.53 19.49
CA GLU A 35 11.71 19.32 19.84
C GLU A 35 12.12 18.48 18.61
N ASP A 36 13.14 17.64 18.77
CA ASP A 36 13.59 16.63 17.79
C ASP A 36 14.07 17.16 16.43
N ALA A 37 14.62 18.37 16.37
CA ALA A 37 15.22 18.91 15.16
C ALA A 37 16.36 18.01 14.63
N GLY A 38 16.26 17.62 13.36
CA GLY A 38 17.21 16.76 12.66
C GLY A 38 17.09 15.27 12.97
N ILE A 39 16.07 14.81 13.70
CA ILE A 39 15.96 13.38 14.06
C ILE A 39 16.11 12.46 12.84
N ALA A 40 16.92 11.40 12.96
CA ALA A 40 17.21 10.44 11.90
C ALA A 40 17.85 11.00 10.60
N MET A 41 18.31 12.26 10.60
CA MET A 41 19.03 12.87 9.47
C MET A 41 20.28 12.06 9.12
N LYS A 42 20.43 11.72 7.83
CA LYS A 42 21.59 10.98 7.27
C LYS A 42 22.57 11.90 6.53
N GLY A 43 22.14 13.10 6.14
CA GLY A 43 22.97 14.06 5.42
C GLY A 43 22.33 15.45 5.32
N GLY A 44 23.09 16.44 4.85
CA GLY A 44 22.66 17.84 4.72
C GLY A 44 23.03 18.72 5.91
N ARG A 45 22.48 19.95 5.97
CA ARG A 45 22.68 20.89 7.09
C ARG A 45 21.40 21.64 7.46
N ILE A 46 21.15 21.82 8.76
CA ILE A 46 20.07 22.68 9.27
C ILE A 46 20.71 23.82 10.06
N VAL A 47 20.36 25.06 9.73
CA VAL A 47 20.89 26.28 10.34
C VAL A 47 19.76 27.02 11.01
N ILE A 48 19.91 27.29 12.31
CA ILE A 48 18.86 27.86 13.16
C ILE A 48 19.41 29.12 13.83
N GLU A 49 18.80 30.26 13.51
CA GLU A 49 18.97 31.53 14.21
C GLU A 49 17.76 31.74 15.13
N GLY A 50 17.86 31.16 16.33
CA GLY A 50 16.80 31.15 17.33
C GLY A 50 17.05 30.08 18.38
N ARG A 51 16.04 29.78 19.21
CA ARG A 51 16.16 28.72 20.20
C ARG A 51 16.00 27.35 19.54
N CYS A 52 16.96 26.47 19.79
CA CYS A 52 16.90 25.06 19.45
C CYS A 52 17.01 24.26 20.77
N PRO A 53 16.00 23.44 21.12
CA PRO A 53 16.09 22.45 22.18
C PRO A 53 17.26 21.48 21.95
N THR A 54 17.62 20.73 22.99
CA THR A 54 18.68 19.72 22.90
C THR A 54 18.41 18.76 21.72
N PRO A 55 19.36 18.59 20.79
CA PRO A 55 19.13 17.72 19.64
C PRO A 55 18.97 16.26 20.06
N PRO A 56 18.24 15.47 19.27
CA PRO A 56 18.11 14.04 19.46
C PRO A 56 19.45 13.31 19.21
N HIS A 57 19.54 12.07 19.69
CA HIS A 57 20.71 11.21 19.46
C HIS A 57 21.01 11.05 17.97
N GLY A 58 22.29 11.07 17.61
CA GLY A 58 22.72 10.98 16.21
C GLY A 58 22.89 12.34 15.52
N ILE A 59 22.59 13.47 16.21
CA ILE A 59 22.71 14.82 15.67
C ILE A 59 23.66 15.67 16.50
N ARG A 60 24.60 16.33 15.82
CA ARG A 60 25.57 17.24 16.43
C ARG A 60 25.13 18.69 16.25
N LEU A 61 24.93 19.38 17.36
CA LEU A 61 24.80 20.84 17.40
C LEU A 61 26.19 21.49 17.49
N ARG A 62 26.48 22.43 16.60
CA ARG A 62 27.68 23.28 16.68
C ARG A 62 27.40 24.71 16.21
N PRO A 63 28.19 25.71 16.64
CA PRO A 63 28.15 27.03 16.03
C PRO A 63 28.51 26.99 14.54
N LEU A 64 27.96 27.93 13.76
CA LEU A 64 28.25 28.06 12.34
C LEU A 64 29.71 28.53 12.12
N LYS A 65 30.43 27.95 11.15
CA LYS A 65 31.79 28.41 10.82
C LYS A 65 31.71 29.69 9.99
N ALA A 66 32.67 30.60 10.15
CA ALA A 66 32.68 31.88 9.42
C ALA A 66 32.64 31.76 7.88
N LYS A 67 33.19 30.68 7.31
CA LYS A 67 33.09 30.39 5.87
C LYS A 67 31.66 30.01 5.46
N GLU A 68 31.02 29.15 6.24
CA GLU A 68 29.65 28.69 6.02
C GLU A 68 28.66 29.85 6.17
N LEU A 69 28.85 30.71 7.18
CA LEU A 69 28.03 31.91 7.36
C LEU A 69 28.09 32.82 6.11
N LYS A 70 29.27 32.99 5.52
CA LYS A 70 29.44 33.81 4.31
C LYS A 70 28.76 33.18 3.10
N GLU A 71 28.86 31.86 2.94
CA GLU A 71 28.18 31.11 1.87
C GLU A 71 26.66 31.22 2.01
N ILE A 72 26.14 31.01 3.22
CA ILE A 72 24.70 31.03 3.45
C ILE A 72 24.14 32.46 3.31
N ASN A 73 24.83 33.47 3.84
CA ASN A 73 24.44 34.87 3.64
C ASN A 73 24.50 35.30 2.17
N ALA A 74 25.34 34.67 1.35
CA ALA A 74 25.32 34.89 -0.11
C ALA A 74 24.02 34.38 -0.75
N VAL A 75 23.49 33.25 -0.27
CA VAL A 75 22.20 32.70 -0.71
C VAL A 75 21.03 33.56 -0.20
N LEU A 76 21.10 34.01 1.06
CA LEU A 76 20.03 34.80 1.69
C LEU A 76 19.95 36.25 1.20
N LEU A 77 21.03 36.80 0.61
CA LEU A 77 21.05 38.13 0.02
C LEU A 77 19.97 38.32 -1.07
N GLU A 78 19.60 37.25 -1.78
CA GLU A 78 18.52 37.26 -2.77
C GLU A 78 17.13 37.48 -2.13
N TYR A 79 17.01 37.24 -0.83
CA TYR A 79 15.77 37.30 -0.06
C TYR A 79 15.76 38.43 0.99
N ASP A 80 16.70 39.38 0.88
CA ASP A 80 16.89 40.50 1.81
C ASP A 80 17.05 40.06 3.29
N ALA A 81 17.71 38.92 3.48
CA ALA A 81 17.90 38.28 4.77
C ALA A 81 19.38 38.09 5.10
N VAL A 82 19.71 38.18 6.39
CA VAL A 82 21.08 38.01 6.91
C VAL A 82 21.02 37.21 8.21
N LEU A 83 21.81 36.15 8.30
CA LEU A 83 22.07 35.41 9.53
C LEU A 83 23.18 36.09 10.34
N SER A 84 22.98 36.16 11.65
CA SER A 84 24.01 36.52 12.62
C SER A 84 25.00 35.38 12.90
N ASP A 85 26.05 35.70 13.66
CA ASP A 85 27.06 34.76 14.14
C ASP A 85 26.54 33.81 15.25
N ASP A 86 25.39 34.12 15.84
CA ASP A 86 24.73 33.29 16.86
C ASP A 86 23.98 32.08 16.28
N ALA A 87 23.98 31.92 14.95
CA ALA A 87 23.33 30.80 14.28
C ALA A 87 23.95 29.43 14.64
N LEU A 88 23.10 28.47 14.94
CA LEU A 88 23.45 27.09 15.27
C LEU A 88 23.32 26.20 14.03
N CYS A 89 24.23 25.25 13.87
CA CYS A 89 24.21 24.25 12.81
C CYS A 89 23.98 22.87 13.40
N LEU A 90 23.00 22.15 12.88
CA LEU A 90 22.79 20.72 13.10
C LEU A 90 23.35 19.95 11.90
N GLU A 91 24.13 18.91 12.19
CA GLU A 91 24.68 17.97 11.21
C GLU A 91 24.57 16.53 11.77
N PRO A 92 24.43 15.51 10.90
CA PRO A 92 24.43 14.13 11.34
C PRO A 92 25.79 13.76 11.96
N SER A 93 25.76 13.00 13.04
CA SER A 93 26.97 12.39 13.62
C SER A 93 27.19 10.99 13.05
N ASP A 94 28.43 10.64 12.77
CA ASP A 94 28.83 9.34 12.20
C ASP A 94 28.59 8.12 13.11
N GLU A 95 28.02 8.30 14.32
CA GLU A 95 28.09 7.30 15.40
C GLU A 95 26.90 6.32 15.48
N VAL A 96 25.81 6.46 14.72
CA VAL A 96 24.67 5.52 14.80
C VAL A 96 23.95 5.34 13.47
N GLU A 97 24.08 4.16 12.86
CA GLU A 97 23.11 3.66 11.88
C GLU A 97 21.89 3.11 12.64
N PHE A 98 20.73 3.73 12.47
CA PHE A 98 19.48 3.15 12.94
C PHE A 98 19.10 1.99 12.00
N GLU A 99 19.34 0.75 12.41
CA GLU A 99 18.68 -0.41 11.82
C GLU A 99 17.18 -0.34 12.14
N VAL A 100 16.38 -0.04 11.12
CA VAL A 100 14.93 -0.27 11.20
C VAL A 100 14.76 -1.79 11.25
N GLN A 101 14.40 -2.32 12.41
CA GLN A 101 14.10 -3.75 12.55
C GLN A 101 13.06 -4.17 11.52
N SER A 102 13.33 -5.27 10.83
CA SER A 102 12.44 -5.85 9.85
C SER A 102 11.10 -6.20 10.49
N ASN A 103 10.01 -5.83 9.79
CA ASN A 103 8.65 -6.18 10.16
C ASN A 103 8.59 -7.69 10.45
N HIS A 104 7.99 -8.07 11.57
CA HIS A 104 7.69 -9.47 11.84
C HIS A 104 6.79 -10.01 10.73
N VAL A 105 7.32 -10.93 9.93
CA VAL A 105 6.60 -11.62 8.86
C VAL A 105 5.73 -12.69 9.51
N SER A 106 4.47 -12.79 9.09
CA SER A 106 3.62 -13.89 9.50
C SER A 106 4.17 -15.19 8.89
N SER A 107 4.26 -16.26 9.69
CA SER A 107 4.99 -17.47 9.30
C SER A 107 4.13 -18.50 8.56
N GLY A 108 2.91 -18.15 8.16
CA GLY A 108 1.91 -19.07 7.63
C GLY A 108 1.62 -18.85 6.14
N ASP A 109 0.94 -19.83 5.56
CA ASP A 109 0.25 -19.75 4.28
C ASP A 109 -1.23 -20.13 4.47
N LEU A 110 -2.07 -19.99 3.45
CA LEU A 110 -3.48 -20.39 3.53
C LEU A 110 -3.70 -21.87 3.19
N SER A 111 -2.63 -22.69 3.19
CA SER A 111 -2.67 -24.11 2.80
C SER A 111 -3.49 -24.98 3.76
N THR A 112 -3.64 -24.55 5.01
CA THR A 112 -4.43 -25.24 6.04
C THR A 112 -5.94 -24.98 5.92
N ILE A 113 -6.35 -24.21 4.92
CA ILE A 113 -7.75 -23.98 4.58
C ILE A 113 -8.07 -24.81 3.34
N GLY A 114 -9.08 -25.66 3.41
CA GLY A 114 -9.58 -26.46 2.30
C GLY A 114 -10.77 -25.80 1.62
N LEU A 115 -10.91 -26.09 0.33
CA LEU A 115 -12.06 -25.73 -0.48
C LEU A 115 -13.04 -26.91 -0.56
N VAL A 116 -14.33 -26.64 -0.40
CA VAL A 116 -15.38 -27.64 -0.52
C VAL A 116 -16.52 -27.13 -1.40
N PRO A 117 -17.09 -27.96 -2.29
CA PRO A 117 -18.31 -27.61 -3.00
C PRO A 117 -19.49 -27.53 -2.02
N MET A 118 -20.56 -26.85 -2.43
CA MET A 118 -21.82 -26.85 -1.71
C MET A 118 -22.76 -27.89 -2.32
N ASP A 119 -23.88 -27.48 -2.90
CA ASP A 119 -24.87 -28.39 -3.49
C ASP A 119 -24.66 -28.56 -5.01
N GLU A 120 -23.72 -27.81 -5.59
CA GLU A 120 -23.40 -27.78 -7.01
C GLU A 120 -22.65 -29.04 -7.46
N HIS A 121 -22.90 -29.45 -8.70
CA HIS A 121 -22.13 -30.52 -9.33
C HIS A 121 -20.94 -29.91 -10.09
N PRO A 122 -19.79 -30.59 -10.14
CA PRO A 122 -18.65 -30.11 -10.92
C PRO A 122 -19.03 -29.82 -12.37
N LEU A 123 -18.54 -28.70 -12.88
CA LEU A 123 -18.71 -28.32 -14.28
C LEU A 123 -17.82 -29.19 -15.18
N ILE A 124 -18.22 -29.34 -16.44
CA ILE A 124 -17.40 -30.03 -17.44
C ILE A 124 -16.10 -29.26 -17.70
N GLU A 125 -15.04 -29.97 -18.09
CA GLU A 125 -13.67 -29.43 -18.22
C GLU A 125 -13.56 -28.17 -19.08
N ASN A 126 -14.37 -28.06 -20.14
CA ASN A 126 -14.34 -26.92 -21.07
C ASN A 126 -15.47 -25.90 -20.83
N HIS A 127 -16.14 -25.96 -19.68
CA HIS A 127 -17.15 -24.96 -19.35
C HIS A 127 -16.47 -23.58 -19.21
N PRO A 128 -17.00 -22.52 -19.85
CA PRO A 128 -16.47 -21.17 -19.68
C PRO A 128 -16.70 -20.71 -18.25
N VAL A 129 -15.65 -20.17 -17.61
CA VAL A 129 -15.72 -19.65 -16.24
C VAL A 129 -15.28 -18.20 -16.25
N ASP A 130 -16.06 -17.35 -15.60
CA ASP A 130 -15.75 -15.94 -15.40
C ASP A 130 -14.86 -15.75 -14.17
N THR A 131 -13.66 -15.20 -14.39
CA THR A 131 -12.68 -14.88 -13.35
C THR A 131 -12.43 -13.39 -13.22
N VAL A 132 -13.15 -12.55 -13.98
CA VAL A 132 -12.88 -11.12 -14.04
C VAL A 132 -13.32 -10.46 -12.74
N ALA A 133 -12.45 -9.63 -12.18
CA ALA A 133 -12.78 -8.70 -11.10
C ALA A 133 -12.67 -7.26 -11.61
N PHE A 134 -13.26 -6.33 -10.86
CA PHE A 134 -13.37 -4.93 -11.26
C PHE A 134 -12.99 -4.03 -10.09
N ILE A 135 -12.23 -2.98 -10.35
CA ILE A 135 -12.10 -1.85 -9.43
C ILE A 135 -13.03 -0.75 -9.97
N PRO A 136 -14.06 -0.35 -9.20
CA PRO A 136 -15.06 0.61 -9.69
C PRO A 136 -14.42 1.97 -9.98
N GLY A 137 -15.02 2.72 -10.89
CA GLY A 137 -14.71 4.14 -11.07
C GLY A 137 -15.29 5.01 -9.94
N THR A 138 -15.14 6.33 -10.03
CA THR A 138 -15.64 7.24 -9.00
C THR A 138 -17.17 7.36 -8.95
N ASP A 139 -17.85 7.03 -10.05
CA ASP A 139 -19.30 7.03 -10.19
C ASP A 139 -19.73 5.95 -11.22
N ASP A 140 -21.03 5.81 -11.44
CA ASP A 140 -21.60 4.80 -12.35
C ASP A 140 -21.25 5.03 -13.83
N GLU A 141 -20.83 6.24 -14.21
CA GLU A 141 -20.44 6.60 -15.58
C GLU A 141 -18.93 6.47 -15.81
N ALA A 142 -18.14 6.47 -14.73
CA ALA A 142 -16.69 6.32 -14.74
C ALA A 142 -16.27 4.89 -15.12
N PRO A 143 -15.26 4.73 -15.98
CA PRO A 143 -14.80 3.41 -16.40
C PRO A 143 -14.15 2.66 -15.21
N ALA A 144 -14.59 1.43 -14.99
CA ALA A 144 -13.95 0.52 -14.06
C ALA A 144 -12.63 -0.02 -14.62
N ILE A 145 -11.66 -0.27 -13.73
CA ILE A 145 -10.42 -1.00 -14.08
C ILE A 145 -10.73 -2.50 -14.04
N LEU A 146 -10.49 -3.18 -15.16
CA LEU A 146 -10.69 -4.62 -15.30
C LEU A 146 -9.46 -5.39 -14.82
N LEU A 147 -9.67 -6.38 -13.96
CA LEU A 147 -8.67 -7.36 -13.57
C LEU A 147 -9.07 -8.71 -14.21
N PRO A 148 -8.42 -9.16 -15.30
CA PRO A 148 -8.74 -10.42 -15.98
C PRO A 148 -8.79 -11.64 -15.04
N ILE A 149 -7.94 -11.62 -14.03
CA ILE A 149 -7.99 -12.47 -12.84
C ILE A 149 -7.95 -11.55 -11.61
N PRO A 150 -8.54 -11.94 -10.46
CA PRO A 150 -8.77 -11.07 -9.30
C PRO A 150 -7.48 -10.83 -8.47
N ILE A 151 -6.37 -10.58 -9.16
CA ILE A 151 -5.10 -10.20 -8.57
C ILE A 151 -4.66 -8.85 -9.13
N LEU A 152 -3.95 -8.09 -8.32
CA LEU A 152 -3.27 -6.86 -8.69
C LEU A 152 -1.80 -7.04 -8.28
N PRO A 153 -0.94 -7.56 -9.18
CA PRO A 153 0.44 -7.82 -8.82
C PRO A 153 1.17 -6.53 -8.49
N ARG A 154 1.95 -6.55 -7.41
CA ARG A 154 2.74 -5.42 -6.95
C ARG A 154 4.18 -5.57 -7.45
N ILE A 155 4.69 -4.54 -8.13
CA ILE A 155 6.09 -4.49 -8.58
C ILE A 155 6.71 -3.10 -8.31
N PRO A 156 8.03 -3.02 -8.13
CA PRO A 156 8.68 -1.73 -7.91
C PRO A 156 8.69 -0.84 -9.15
N ASP A 157 9.01 -1.37 -10.34
CA ASP A 157 9.21 -0.58 -11.56
C ASP A 157 8.46 -1.17 -12.77
N GLY A 158 7.52 -0.39 -13.31
CA GLY A 158 6.69 -0.75 -14.46
C GLY A 158 7.43 -0.76 -15.80
N THR A 159 8.67 -0.26 -15.86
CA THR A 159 9.53 -0.38 -17.04
C THR A 159 9.73 -1.84 -17.44
N LEU A 160 9.77 -2.74 -16.45
CA LEU A 160 9.84 -4.18 -16.65
C LEU A 160 8.66 -4.72 -17.48
N LEU A 161 7.50 -4.09 -17.42
CA LEU A 161 6.29 -4.54 -18.13
C LEU A 161 6.18 -3.97 -19.55
N ARG A 162 7.10 -3.07 -19.94
CA ARG A 162 7.10 -2.45 -21.28
C ARG A 162 7.77 -3.40 -22.25
N THR A 163 6.98 -3.92 -23.18
CA THR A 163 7.46 -4.86 -24.21
C THR A 163 7.57 -4.12 -25.54
N GLU A 164 8.74 -4.17 -26.16
CA GLU A 164 8.93 -3.68 -27.54
C GLU A 164 8.30 -4.72 -28.48
N ASP A 165 7.13 -4.40 -29.05
CA ASP A 165 6.45 -5.12 -30.13
C ASP A 165 6.24 -6.63 -29.95
N ASN A 166 5.14 -7.00 -29.29
CA ASN A 166 4.71 -8.39 -29.12
C ASN A 166 4.00 -8.95 -30.37
N ASN A 167 4.72 -9.08 -31.50
CA ASN A 167 4.19 -9.69 -32.73
C ASN A 167 3.86 -11.19 -32.60
N SER A 168 4.27 -11.83 -31.50
CA SER A 168 4.11 -13.28 -31.26
C SER A 168 2.87 -13.67 -30.45
N GLY A 169 2.20 -12.71 -29.80
CA GLY A 169 1.09 -12.99 -28.87
C GLY A 169 1.49 -13.71 -27.58
N ARG A 170 2.79 -13.83 -27.28
CA ARG A 170 3.31 -14.62 -26.13
C ARG A 170 3.09 -13.94 -24.77
N LEU A 171 2.99 -12.61 -24.75
CA LEU A 171 2.87 -11.79 -23.53
C LEU A 171 1.49 -11.13 -23.37
N THR A 172 0.42 -11.88 -23.66
CA THR A 172 -0.94 -11.32 -23.71
C THR A 172 -1.52 -11.06 -22.33
N ARG A 173 -1.10 -11.81 -21.31
CA ARG A 173 -1.57 -11.62 -19.93
C ARG A 173 -0.99 -10.36 -19.32
N ILE A 174 0.33 -10.17 -19.40
CA ILE A 174 0.98 -8.94 -18.92
C ILE A 174 0.36 -7.70 -19.58
N GLN A 175 0.06 -7.74 -20.89
CA GLN A 175 -0.50 -6.60 -21.62
C GLN A 175 -1.94 -6.24 -21.22
N SER A 176 -2.69 -7.18 -20.66
CA SER A 176 -4.10 -6.98 -20.28
C SER A 176 -4.32 -6.88 -18.77
N GLN A 177 -3.39 -7.38 -17.96
CA GLN A 177 -3.44 -7.37 -16.51
C GLN A 177 -2.86 -6.04 -15.97
N PRO A 178 -3.64 -5.25 -15.20
CA PRO A 178 -3.12 -4.11 -14.42
C PRO A 178 -2.21 -4.55 -13.29
N PHE A 179 -1.22 -3.71 -12.96
CA PHE A 179 -0.29 -3.89 -11.85
C PHE A 179 -0.36 -2.71 -10.88
N LEU A 180 -0.03 -2.96 -9.61
CA LEU A 180 0.29 -1.93 -8.63
C LEU A 180 1.80 -1.64 -8.73
N VAL A 181 2.17 -0.42 -9.11
CA VAL A 181 3.54 -0.06 -9.48
C VAL A 181 4.01 1.13 -8.64
N ILE A 182 5.29 1.19 -8.25
CA ILE A 182 5.84 2.34 -7.51
C ILE A 182 6.46 3.38 -8.46
N GLU A 183 7.14 2.92 -9.52
CA GLU A 183 7.84 3.78 -10.48
C GLU A 183 7.51 3.39 -11.93
N ASN A 184 7.50 4.37 -12.84
CA ASN A 184 7.32 4.18 -14.30
C ASN A 184 6.10 3.31 -14.71
N PRO A 185 4.89 3.57 -14.20
CA PRO A 185 3.70 2.78 -14.51
C PRO A 185 3.34 2.83 -16.02
N ARG A 186 2.59 1.83 -16.48
CA ARG A 186 1.91 1.85 -17.80
C ARG A 186 0.53 2.50 -17.67
N PRO A 187 -0.13 2.89 -18.78
CA PRO A 187 -1.46 3.50 -18.75
C PRO A 187 -2.56 2.67 -18.09
N ILE A 188 -2.43 1.34 -18.05
CA ILE A 188 -3.40 0.44 -17.40
C ILE A 188 -3.09 0.18 -15.93
N ASP A 189 -1.91 0.59 -15.45
CA ASP A 189 -1.43 0.30 -14.11
C ASP A 189 -1.92 1.34 -13.10
N ILE A 190 -1.85 0.97 -11.83
CA ILE A 190 -2.14 1.81 -10.68
C ILE A 190 -0.81 2.20 -10.03
N ILE A 191 -0.62 3.49 -9.76
CA ILE A 191 0.57 3.96 -9.05
C ILE A 191 0.36 3.89 -7.53
N GLN A 192 1.27 3.21 -6.83
CA GLN A 192 1.34 3.22 -5.37
C GLN A 192 2.05 4.49 -4.90
N LEU A 193 1.31 5.31 -4.18
CA LEU A 193 1.81 6.53 -3.58
C LEU A 193 2.23 6.26 -2.14
N ASN A 194 3.51 6.43 -1.89
CA ASN A 194 4.09 6.52 -0.57
C ASN A 194 4.62 7.94 -0.34
N LEU A 195 5.18 8.17 0.84
CA LEU A 195 5.73 9.49 1.18
C LEU A 195 6.85 9.99 0.25
N GLN A 196 7.48 9.11 -0.54
CA GLN A 196 8.48 9.48 -1.55
C GLN A 196 7.81 9.74 -2.91
N SER A 197 7.02 8.81 -3.43
CA SER A 197 6.42 8.90 -4.77
C SER A 197 5.31 9.96 -4.89
N LEU A 198 4.76 10.46 -3.78
CA LEU A 198 3.78 11.55 -3.79
C LEU A 198 4.30 12.84 -4.48
N CYS A 199 5.61 13.11 -4.42
CA CYS A 199 6.24 14.27 -5.07
C CYS A 199 6.20 14.18 -6.60
N ASP A 200 6.34 12.97 -7.14
CA ASP A 200 6.38 12.69 -8.57
C ASP A 200 4.97 12.45 -9.14
N LEU A 201 3.94 12.64 -8.32
CA LEU A 201 2.56 12.47 -8.77
C LEU A 201 2.22 13.40 -9.93
N ARG A 202 2.72 14.64 -9.95
CA ARG A 202 2.42 15.59 -11.04
C ARG A 202 2.89 15.07 -12.41
N THR A 203 3.99 14.33 -12.45
CA THR A 203 4.56 13.80 -13.71
C THR A 203 3.93 12.46 -14.08
N THR A 204 3.56 11.64 -13.08
CA THR A 204 3.04 10.28 -13.28
C THR A 204 1.52 10.20 -13.39
N ALA A 205 0.76 11.09 -12.74
CA ALA A 205 -0.70 11.10 -12.69
C ALA A 205 -1.40 11.05 -14.07
N PRO A 206 -0.94 11.77 -15.11
CA PRO A 206 -1.63 11.74 -16.41
C PRO A 206 -1.52 10.41 -17.16
N SER A 207 -0.63 9.51 -16.73
CA SER A 207 -0.29 8.28 -17.45
C SER A 207 -0.69 6.99 -16.74
N VAL A 208 -1.59 7.06 -15.76
CA VAL A 208 -1.99 5.90 -14.94
C VAL A 208 -3.51 5.72 -14.93
N ALA A 209 -3.96 4.49 -14.70
CA ALA A 209 -5.38 4.17 -14.60
C ALA A 209 -5.96 4.59 -13.24
N GLY A 210 -5.18 4.51 -12.17
CA GLY A 210 -5.61 4.82 -10.81
C GLY A 210 -4.45 5.10 -9.87
N VAL A 211 -4.77 5.49 -8.64
CA VAL A 211 -3.82 5.74 -7.55
C VAL A 211 -4.14 4.86 -6.36
N CYS A 212 -3.12 4.40 -5.65
CA CYS A 212 -3.27 3.70 -4.39
C CYS A 212 -2.39 4.33 -3.31
N LEU A 213 -2.98 4.86 -2.25
CA LEU A 213 -2.27 5.52 -1.15
C LEU A 213 -1.84 4.51 -0.10
N ASP A 214 -0.53 4.40 0.17
CA ASP A 214 -0.02 3.60 1.29
C ASP A 214 -0.08 4.42 2.58
N MET A 215 -1.14 4.20 3.36
CA MET A 215 -1.47 4.96 4.57
C MET A 215 -0.49 4.67 5.72
N ASP A 216 0.21 3.55 5.70
CA ASP A 216 1.23 3.24 6.71
C ASP A 216 2.55 3.94 6.42
N SER A 217 2.82 4.26 5.15
CA SER A 217 3.98 5.06 4.73
C SER A 217 3.79 6.56 4.93
N LEU A 218 2.54 7.03 4.94
CA LEU A 218 2.18 8.44 5.06
C LEU A 218 2.06 8.86 6.54
N PRO A 219 2.26 10.14 6.87
CA PRO A 219 1.95 10.66 8.20
C PRO A 219 0.48 10.44 8.55
N SER A 220 0.20 10.32 9.85
CA SER A 220 -1.19 10.32 10.33
C SER A 220 -1.88 11.62 9.95
N MET A 221 -3.09 11.53 9.42
CA MET A 221 -3.90 12.67 8.99
C MET A 221 -5.27 12.62 9.65
N ASN A 222 -5.84 13.80 9.92
CA ASN A 222 -7.27 13.91 10.21
C ASN A 222 -8.10 13.80 8.92
N PRO A 223 -9.43 13.65 9.00
CA PRO A 223 -10.28 13.53 7.82
C PRO A 223 -10.15 14.71 6.85
N GLU A 224 -10.06 15.94 7.35
CA GLU A 224 -9.97 17.14 6.52
C GLU A 224 -8.65 17.22 5.73
N GLU A 225 -7.55 16.79 6.34
CA GLU A 225 -6.24 16.68 5.70
C GLU A 225 -6.26 15.60 4.61
N PHE A 226 -6.90 14.46 4.87
CA PHE A 226 -7.01 13.39 3.89
C PHE A 226 -7.90 13.80 2.71
N ASP A 227 -9.03 14.47 2.96
CA ASP A 227 -9.84 15.10 1.90
C ASP A 227 -9.02 16.08 1.05
N GLY A 228 -8.17 16.88 1.69
CA GLY A 228 -7.25 17.79 1.00
C GLY A 228 -6.31 17.06 0.04
N ILE A 229 -5.74 15.92 0.47
CA ILE A 229 -4.89 15.08 -0.39
C ILE A 229 -5.71 14.48 -1.54
N LEU A 230 -6.91 13.94 -1.27
CA LEU A 230 -7.76 13.36 -2.30
C LEU A 230 -8.13 14.40 -3.37
N VAL A 231 -8.44 15.64 -2.97
CA VAL A 231 -8.68 16.76 -3.90
C VAL A 231 -7.44 17.05 -4.74
N ALA A 232 -6.24 17.07 -4.14
CA ALA A 232 -5.00 17.30 -4.87
C ALA A 232 -4.74 16.19 -5.90
N ILE A 233 -4.93 14.93 -5.54
CA ILE A 233 -4.78 13.77 -6.43
C ILE A 233 -5.80 13.86 -7.58
N ARG A 234 -7.08 14.08 -7.27
CA ARG A 234 -8.15 14.22 -8.27
C ARG A 234 -7.92 15.38 -9.24
N THR A 235 -7.23 16.43 -8.80
CA THR A 235 -6.90 17.58 -9.67
C THR A 235 -5.75 17.26 -10.64
N LEU A 236 -4.80 16.42 -10.22
CA LEU A 236 -3.66 15.99 -11.04
C LEU A 236 -4.02 14.84 -11.99
N MET A 237 -4.98 14.01 -11.60
CA MET A 237 -5.53 12.92 -12.38
C MET A 237 -6.80 13.33 -13.12
N THR A 238 -7.42 12.40 -13.85
CA THR A 238 -8.80 12.61 -14.31
C THR A 238 -9.75 12.45 -13.12
N SER A 239 -10.82 13.25 -13.08
CA SER A 239 -11.79 13.21 -11.98
C SER A 239 -12.50 11.86 -11.82
N GLN A 240 -12.43 11.01 -12.85
CA GLN A 240 -13.06 9.69 -12.90
C GLN A 240 -12.11 8.54 -12.50
N SER A 241 -10.82 8.81 -12.34
CA SER A 241 -9.84 7.77 -12.02
C SER A 241 -10.04 7.26 -10.59
N PRO A 242 -10.06 5.93 -10.37
CA PRO A 242 -10.19 5.35 -9.04
C PRO A 242 -9.00 5.69 -8.14
N ILE A 243 -9.32 5.98 -6.87
CA ILE A 243 -8.36 6.12 -5.78
C ILE A 243 -8.60 5.00 -4.79
N MET A 244 -7.53 4.34 -4.37
CA MET A 244 -7.55 3.26 -3.38
C MET A 244 -6.62 3.61 -2.22
N SER A 245 -6.72 2.85 -1.14
CA SER A 245 -5.81 2.98 0.00
C SER A 245 -5.40 1.62 0.54
N ILE A 246 -4.12 1.51 0.92
CA ILE A 246 -3.55 0.34 1.61
C ILE A 246 -3.26 0.72 3.05
N GLN A 247 -3.66 -0.16 3.98
CA GLN A 247 -3.31 -0.04 5.39
C GLN A 247 -3.20 -1.42 6.05
N GLY A 248 -2.39 -1.54 7.10
CA GLY A 248 -2.24 -2.76 7.89
C GLY A 248 -3.54 -3.30 8.46
N ILE A 249 -3.68 -4.63 8.44
CA ILE A 249 -4.87 -5.37 8.87
C ILE A 249 -5.24 -5.10 10.34
N SER A 250 -4.26 -4.79 11.19
CA SER A 250 -4.51 -4.41 12.59
C SER A 250 -5.35 -3.14 12.74
N ARG A 251 -5.40 -2.29 11.71
CA ARG A 251 -6.16 -1.02 11.67
C ARG A 251 -7.37 -1.07 10.75
N ILE A 252 -7.78 -2.26 10.30
CA ILE A 252 -8.82 -2.45 9.30
C ILE A 252 -10.13 -1.71 9.62
N GLN A 253 -10.56 -1.65 10.88
CA GLN A 253 -11.84 -1.02 11.21
C GLN A 253 -11.81 0.49 10.93
N SER A 254 -10.77 1.19 11.41
CA SER A 254 -10.58 2.61 11.09
C SER A 254 -10.31 2.84 9.60
N HIS A 255 -9.61 1.91 8.95
CA HIS A 255 -9.31 1.99 7.52
C HIS A 255 -10.58 1.90 6.67
N HIS A 256 -11.44 0.92 6.94
CA HIS A 256 -12.72 0.76 6.27
C HIS A 256 -13.68 1.92 6.58
N GLN A 257 -13.75 2.36 7.83
CA GLN A 257 -14.57 3.52 8.21
C GLN A 257 -14.13 4.79 7.46
N SER A 258 -12.83 5.04 7.40
CA SER A 258 -12.25 6.15 6.64
C SER A 258 -12.53 6.01 5.14
N SER A 259 -12.29 4.81 4.59
CA SER A 259 -12.53 4.53 3.17
C SER A 259 -13.99 4.75 2.77
N ALA A 260 -14.94 4.34 3.62
CA ALA A 260 -16.37 4.60 3.46
C ALA A 260 -16.70 6.10 3.51
N TYR A 261 -16.14 6.82 4.48
CA TYR A 261 -16.38 8.25 4.66
C TYR A 261 -15.87 9.08 3.47
N HIS A 262 -14.69 8.74 2.94
CA HIS A 262 -14.05 9.46 1.84
C HIS A 262 -14.40 8.92 0.44
N GLU A 263 -15.22 7.87 0.35
CA GLU A 263 -15.68 7.26 -0.90
C GLU A 263 -14.54 6.88 -1.86
N VAL A 264 -13.46 6.31 -1.31
CA VAL A 264 -12.39 5.70 -2.11
C VAL A 264 -12.89 4.40 -2.73
N GLN A 265 -12.37 4.03 -3.90
CA GLN A 265 -12.91 2.93 -4.69
C GLN A 265 -12.55 1.56 -4.09
N ALA A 266 -11.37 1.42 -3.49
CA ALA A 266 -10.99 0.19 -2.79
C ALA A 266 -10.19 0.45 -1.50
N ALA A 267 -10.47 -0.39 -0.48
CA ALA A 267 -9.74 -0.48 0.76
C ALA A 267 -8.95 -1.80 0.80
N ILE A 268 -7.62 -1.72 0.67
CA ILE A 268 -6.71 -2.86 0.64
C ILE A 268 -6.11 -3.05 2.04
N SER A 269 -6.26 -4.24 2.63
CA SER A 269 -5.72 -4.56 3.94
C SER A 269 -4.45 -5.40 3.84
N ARG A 270 -3.32 -4.85 4.29
CA ARG A 270 -2.02 -5.53 4.34
C ARG A 270 -1.95 -6.48 5.52
N ILE A 271 -1.75 -7.77 5.25
CA ILE A 271 -1.64 -8.78 6.31
C ILE A 271 -0.30 -8.64 7.05
N GLU A 272 0.79 -8.44 6.31
CA GLU A 272 2.12 -8.26 6.87
C GLU A 272 2.36 -6.82 7.36
N ASP A 273 1.64 -6.45 8.43
CA ASP A 273 1.75 -5.14 9.08
C ASP A 273 2.67 -5.14 10.32
N GLY A 274 3.39 -6.23 10.56
CA GLY A 274 4.27 -6.43 11.71
C GLY A 274 3.56 -6.82 13.01
N SER A 275 2.23 -6.96 13.01
CA SER A 275 1.47 -7.41 14.19
C SER A 275 1.63 -8.89 14.52
N GLY A 276 2.12 -9.70 13.57
CA GLY A 276 2.17 -11.15 13.68
C GLY A 276 0.80 -11.83 13.61
N THR A 277 -0.22 -11.14 13.05
CA THR A 277 -1.56 -11.69 12.84
C THR A 277 -1.50 -12.81 11.79
N PRO A 278 -1.89 -14.07 12.12
CA PRO A 278 -1.87 -15.16 11.15
C PRO A 278 -2.86 -14.93 10.00
N GLU A 279 -2.52 -15.37 8.79
CA GLU A 279 -3.30 -15.20 7.56
C GLU A 279 -4.74 -15.70 7.73
N ALA A 280 -4.90 -16.91 8.28
CA ALA A 280 -6.22 -17.51 8.51
C ALA A 280 -7.10 -16.69 9.46
N SER A 281 -6.50 -15.94 10.38
CA SER A 281 -7.22 -15.07 11.32
C SER A 281 -7.68 -13.76 10.70
N THR A 282 -7.09 -13.35 9.57
CA THR A 282 -7.49 -12.14 8.83
C THR A 282 -8.86 -12.29 8.18
N LEU A 283 -9.24 -13.51 7.76
CA LEU A 283 -10.51 -13.78 7.09
C LEU A 283 -11.75 -13.34 7.91
N PRO A 284 -11.91 -13.74 9.19
CA PRO A 284 -13.01 -13.25 10.00
C PRO A 284 -12.86 -11.78 10.42
N ILE A 285 -11.64 -11.23 10.46
CA ILE A 285 -11.39 -9.80 10.76
C ILE A 285 -11.93 -8.94 9.60
N MET A 286 -11.54 -9.26 8.37
CA MET A 286 -12.01 -8.66 7.12
C MET A 286 -13.53 -8.75 7.00
N GLY A 287 -14.09 -9.96 7.08
CA GLY A 287 -15.53 -10.15 6.92
C GLY A 287 -16.39 -9.38 7.94
N ARG A 288 -15.95 -9.26 9.20
CA ARG A 288 -16.65 -8.45 10.22
C ARG A 288 -16.55 -6.97 9.93
N SER A 289 -15.36 -6.47 9.58
CA SER A 289 -15.17 -5.05 9.31
C SER A 289 -15.92 -4.61 8.05
N LYS A 290 -15.86 -5.41 6.96
CA LYS A 290 -16.64 -5.16 5.73
C LYS A 290 -18.13 -5.04 6.05
N LYS A 291 -18.69 -6.00 6.79
CA LYS A 291 -20.10 -5.99 7.18
C LYS A 291 -20.51 -4.79 8.05
N ASN A 292 -19.62 -4.34 8.94
CA ASN A 292 -19.97 -3.25 9.87
C ASN A 292 -19.82 -1.87 9.22
N GLU A 293 -18.75 -1.68 8.43
CA GLU A 293 -18.32 -0.36 7.98
C GLU A 293 -18.60 -0.10 6.49
N LEU A 294 -18.68 -1.15 5.64
CA LEU A 294 -18.75 -1.02 4.17
C LEU A 294 -20.04 -1.56 3.53
N ASP A 295 -20.91 -2.25 4.27
CA ASP A 295 -22.09 -2.96 3.72
C ASP A 295 -23.11 -2.05 2.99
N LYS A 296 -22.99 -0.73 3.15
CA LYS A 296 -23.85 0.29 2.53
C LYS A 296 -23.10 1.23 1.59
N THR A 297 -21.86 0.92 1.26
CA THR A 297 -21.01 1.75 0.38
C THR A 297 -20.64 0.97 -0.87
N SER A 298 -20.10 1.67 -1.88
CA SER A 298 -19.54 1.08 -3.10
C SER A 298 -18.06 0.69 -2.94
N VAL A 299 -17.48 0.89 -1.77
CA VAL A 299 -16.07 0.62 -1.50
C VAL A 299 -15.83 -0.88 -1.52
N ILE A 300 -15.02 -1.34 -2.47
CA ILE A 300 -14.61 -2.73 -2.52
C ILE A 300 -13.41 -2.97 -1.58
N THR A 301 -13.16 -4.22 -1.24
CA THR A 301 -12.12 -4.63 -0.29
C THR A 301 -11.05 -5.47 -0.97
N ALA A 302 -9.82 -5.46 -0.49
CA ALA A 302 -8.79 -6.39 -0.96
C ALA A 302 -7.88 -6.82 0.18
N LEU A 303 -7.12 -7.90 -0.03
CA LEU A 303 -6.06 -8.34 0.88
C LEU A 303 -4.71 -8.23 0.17
N GLU A 304 -3.70 -7.69 0.85
CA GLU A 304 -2.31 -7.76 0.40
C GLU A 304 -1.58 -8.85 1.20
N PHE A 305 -1.13 -9.88 0.49
CA PHE A 305 -0.27 -10.95 1.02
C PHE A 305 1.20 -10.59 0.78
N GLY A 306 2.08 -10.84 1.75
CA GLY A 306 3.53 -10.68 1.55
C GLY A 306 4.23 -11.93 1.03
N PHE A 307 3.46 -12.94 0.62
CA PHE A 307 3.92 -14.05 -0.20
C PHE A 307 3.24 -14.02 -1.58
N THR A 308 3.88 -14.65 -2.57
CA THR A 308 3.30 -14.82 -3.92
C THR A 308 2.10 -15.74 -3.86
N SER A 309 0.92 -15.21 -4.20
CA SER A 309 -0.33 -15.96 -4.16
C SER A 309 -0.46 -16.96 -5.32
N ASP A 310 -1.04 -18.11 -5.02
CA ASP A 310 -1.55 -19.07 -6.00
C ASP A 310 -3.08 -18.92 -6.20
N ALA A 311 -3.67 -19.79 -7.02
CA ALA A 311 -5.12 -19.76 -7.28
C ALA A 311 -5.95 -20.11 -6.03
N HIS A 312 -5.42 -20.96 -5.15
CA HIS A 312 -6.06 -21.36 -3.91
C HIS A 312 -6.16 -20.17 -2.95
N ASP A 313 -5.06 -19.45 -2.75
CA ASP A 313 -5.00 -18.26 -1.89
C ASP A 313 -6.00 -17.19 -2.33
N VAL A 314 -6.07 -16.96 -3.64
CA VAL A 314 -7.01 -16.03 -4.26
C VAL A 314 -8.46 -16.44 -4.00
N ILE A 315 -8.80 -17.73 -4.16
CA ILE A 315 -10.15 -18.24 -3.89
C ILE A 315 -10.49 -18.12 -2.40
N VAL A 316 -9.54 -18.39 -1.51
CA VAL A 316 -9.73 -18.23 -0.07
C VAL A 316 -10.00 -16.76 0.28
N ALA A 317 -9.25 -15.82 -0.28
CA ALA A 317 -9.46 -14.39 -0.11
C ALA A 317 -10.84 -13.94 -0.63
N ARG A 318 -11.24 -14.39 -1.83
CA ARG A 318 -12.58 -14.12 -2.40
C ARG A 318 -13.70 -14.64 -1.49
N CYS A 319 -13.58 -15.88 -1.01
CA CYS A 319 -14.53 -16.46 -0.06
C CYS A 319 -14.58 -15.71 1.29
N ALA A 320 -13.49 -15.07 1.71
CA ALA A 320 -13.43 -14.26 2.92
C ALA A 320 -14.01 -12.85 2.74
N GLY A 321 -14.37 -12.48 1.52
CA GLY A 321 -15.04 -11.23 1.18
C GLY A 321 -14.14 -10.20 0.52
N ALA A 322 -12.85 -10.48 0.28
CA ALA A 322 -11.99 -9.60 -0.52
C ALA A 322 -12.38 -9.67 -1.99
N ASP A 323 -12.38 -8.55 -2.70
CA ASP A 323 -12.76 -8.40 -4.11
C ASP A 323 -11.63 -8.75 -5.08
N PHE A 324 -10.39 -8.50 -4.65
CA PHE A 324 -9.18 -8.96 -5.31
C PHE A 324 -8.03 -9.11 -4.29
N VAL A 325 -6.88 -9.56 -4.76
CA VAL A 325 -5.67 -9.76 -3.96
C VAL A 325 -4.50 -8.95 -4.51
N VAL A 326 -3.73 -8.31 -3.64
CA VAL A 326 -2.44 -7.72 -3.97
C VAL A 326 -1.34 -8.69 -3.51
N THR A 327 -0.37 -8.95 -4.38
CA THR A 327 0.72 -9.89 -4.09
C THR A 327 1.91 -9.59 -5.00
N GLU A 328 3.10 -9.97 -4.58
CA GLU A 328 4.30 -9.84 -5.41
C GLU A 328 4.46 -11.07 -6.32
N PRO A 329 4.89 -10.89 -7.59
CA PRO A 329 5.17 -12.02 -8.47
C PRO A 329 6.35 -12.86 -7.91
N PRO A 330 6.45 -14.15 -8.30
CA PRO A 330 7.47 -15.04 -7.75
C PRO A 330 8.90 -14.59 -8.11
N MET A 331 9.07 -13.98 -9.29
CA MET A 331 10.31 -13.41 -9.79
C MET A 331 10.00 -12.14 -10.56
N LEU A 332 10.93 -11.17 -10.53
CA LEU A 332 10.86 -9.95 -11.32
C LEU A 332 11.50 -10.16 -12.71
N GLU A 333 10.97 -11.15 -13.45
CA GLU A 333 11.32 -11.44 -14.85
C GLU A 333 10.04 -11.58 -15.67
N ILE A 334 10.02 -11.02 -16.90
CA ILE A 334 8.81 -10.93 -17.72
C ILE A 334 8.24 -12.32 -18.03
N GLU A 335 9.09 -13.26 -18.43
CA GLU A 335 8.69 -14.63 -18.73
C GLU A 335 8.04 -15.34 -17.54
N ASP A 336 8.62 -15.17 -16.34
CA ASP A 336 8.10 -15.79 -15.12
C ASP A 336 6.77 -15.18 -14.70
N ILE A 337 6.61 -13.85 -14.82
CA ILE A 337 5.34 -13.18 -14.54
C ILE A 337 4.26 -13.66 -15.52
N GLU A 338 4.55 -13.75 -16.82
CA GLU A 338 3.57 -14.22 -17.80
C GLU A 338 3.16 -15.68 -17.50
N TYR A 339 4.12 -16.55 -17.21
CA TYR A 339 3.86 -17.95 -16.88
C TYR A 339 3.03 -18.08 -15.59
N TRP A 340 3.33 -17.27 -14.57
CA TRP A 340 2.58 -17.22 -13.32
C TRP A 340 1.14 -16.75 -13.53
N LEU A 341 0.92 -15.65 -14.26
CA LEU A 341 -0.43 -15.17 -14.59
C LEU A 341 -1.23 -16.20 -15.41
N GLN A 342 -0.56 -16.89 -16.34
CA GLN A 342 -1.17 -17.97 -17.13
C GLN A 342 -1.57 -19.15 -16.23
N GLY A 343 -0.68 -19.61 -15.36
CA GLY A 343 -0.93 -20.69 -14.40
C GLY A 343 -2.10 -20.35 -13.48
N LEU A 344 -2.07 -19.16 -12.86
CA LEU A 344 -3.17 -18.67 -12.03
C LEU A 344 -4.52 -18.68 -12.76
N THR A 345 -4.55 -18.22 -14.01
CA THR A 345 -5.79 -18.22 -14.79
C THR A 345 -6.33 -19.64 -14.97
N ILE A 346 -5.47 -20.60 -15.32
CA ILE A 346 -5.86 -21.99 -15.55
C ILE A 346 -6.33 -22.64 -14.25
N ASP A 347 -5.59 -22.44 -13.17
CA ASP A 347 -5.86 -23.08 -11.88
C ASP A 347 -7.10 -22.50 -11.20
N LEU A 348 -7.33 -21.19 -11.32
CA LEU A 348 -8.59 -20.56 -10.88
C LEU A 348 -9.80 -21.16 -11.60
N GLN A 349 -9.75 -21.23 -12.93
CA GLN A 349 -10.84 -21.81 -13.71
C GLN A 349 -11.07 -23.28 -13.38
N ASN A 350 -10.01 -24.07 -13.25
CA ASN A 350 -10.10 -25.49 -12.89
C ASN A 350 -10.73 -25.69 -11.50
N THR A 351 -10.33 -24.87 -10.53
CA THR A 351 -10.84 -24.96 -9.17
C THR A 351 -12.31 -24.56 -9.11
N LEU A 352 -12.70 -23.47 -9.78
CA LEU A 352 -14.10 -23.06 -9.89
C LEU A 352 -14.97 -24.14 -10.58
N ARG A 353 -14.48 -24.76 -11.67
CA ARG A 353 -15.18 -25.90 -12.29
C ARG A 353 -15.32 -27.07 -11.34
N HIS A 354 -14.30 -27.38 -10.55
CA HIS A 354 -14.35 -28.46 -9.57
C HIS A 354 -15.38 -28.17 -8.47
N LEU A 355 -15.51 -26.91 -8.05
CA LEU A 355 -16.52 -26.45 -7.10
C LEU A 355 -17.93 -26.38 -7.70
N GLY A 356 -18.08 -26.49 -9.02
CA GLY A 356 -19.37 -26.36 -9.70
C GLY A 356 -19.78 -24.92 -10.03
N LEU A 357 -18.84 -23.97 -10.01
CA LEU A 357 -19.08 -22.54 -10.14
C LEU A 357 -18.62 -22.00 -11.49
N ASP A 358 -19.48 -21.26 -12.18
CA ASP A 358 -19.23 -20.64 -13.49
C ASP A 358 -18.75 -19.18 -13.38
N SER A 359 -18.79 -18.59 -12.19
CA SER A 359 -18.25 -17.26 -11.90
C SER A 359 -17.58 -17.21 -10.52
N ILE A 360 -16.48 -16.47 -10.44
CA ILE A 360 -15.75 -16.22 -9.20
C ILE A 360 -16.57 -15.45 -8.16
N ASP A 361 -17.57 -14.67 -8.58
CA ASP A 361 -18.41 -13.87 -7.68
C ASP A 361 -19.40 -14.70 -6.86
N ILE A 362 -19.58 -15.98 -7.23
CA ILE A 362 -20.43 -16.93 -6.49
C ILE A 362 -19.69 -17.45 -5.24
N LEU A 363 -18.38 -17.27 -5.14
CA LEU A 363 -17.59 -17.73 -4.00
C LEU A 363 -18.07 -17.12 -2.68
N GLN A 364 -18.44 -18.00 -1.76
CA GLN A 364 -18.86 -17.65 -0.41
C GLN A 364 -17.96 -18.31 0.64
N ARG A 365 -17.96 -17.74 1.84
CA ARG A 365 -17.30 -18.30 3.03
C ARG A 365 -17.71 -19.75 3.32
N SER A 366 -18.88 -20.19 2.88
CA SER A 366 -19.36 -21.57 3.03
C SER A 366 -18.54 -22.60 2.24
N HIS A 367 -17.78 -22.19 1.22
CA HIS A 367 -16.84 -23.06 0.50
C HIS A 367 -15.55 -23.33 1.29
N LEU A 368 -15.33 -22.67 2.42
CA LEU A 368 -14.09 -22.82 3.20
C LEU A 368 -14.25 -23.83 4.34
N ARG A 369 -13.22 -24.66 4.55
CA ARG A 369 -13.06 -25.52 5.73
C ARG A 369 -11.66 -25.35 6.30
N ALA A 370 -11.53 -25.43 7.61
CA ALA A 370 -10.21 -25.57 8.23
C ALA A 370 -9.77 -27.03 8.21
N LEU A 371 -8.53 -27.32 7.80
CA LEU A 371 -7.98 -28.67 7.74
C LEU A 371 -7.38 -29.13 9.06
N ASP A 372 -7.09 -28.20 9.96
CA ASP A 372 -6.58 -28.46 11.30
C ASP A 372 -7.33 -27.66 12.39
N HIS A 373 -6.99 -27.97 13.64
CA HIS A 373 -7.61 -27.36 14.80
C HIS A 373 -7.20 -25.90 15.01
N ASP A 374 -5.96 -25.55 14.74
CA ASP A 374 -5.45 -24.20 15.00
C ASP A 374 -6.07 -23.19 14.05
N THR A 375 -6.14 -23.54 12.76
CA THR A 375 -6.82 -22.78 11.72
C THR A 375 -8.30 -22.63 12.03
N ALA A 376 -8.99 -23.70 12.44
CA ALA A 376 -10.40 -23.62 12.84
C ALA A 376 -10.58 -22.69 14.06
N SER A 377 -9.63 -22.72 14.99
CA SER A 377 -9.66 -21.93 16.21
C SER A 377 -9.53 -20.43 15.94
N VAL A 378 -8.63 -20.02 15.03
CA VAL A 378 -8.35 -18.59 14.76
C VAL A 378 -9.22 -18.00 13.65
N SER A 379 -9.67 -18.79 12.68
CA SER A 379 -10.43 -18.29 11.52
C SER A 379 -11.94 -18.30 11.74
N GLY A 380 -12.45 -19.14 12.64
CA GLY A 380 -13.89 -19.38 12.79
C GLY A 380 -14.51 -20.16 11.64
N LEU A 381 -13.70 -20.80 10.80
CA LEU A 381 -14.15 -21.75 9.79
C LEU A 381 -14.60 -23.06 10.44
N ARG A 382 -15.47 -23.80 9.74
CA ARG A 382 -15.83 -25.16 10.14
C ARG A 382 -14.63 -26.06 9.86
N MET A 383 -14.24 -26.89 10.83
CA MET A 383 -13.20 -27.89 10.62
C MET A 383 -13.70 -28.96 9.65
N SER A 384 -12.81 -29.50 8.83
CA SER A 384 -13.11 -30.65 7.98
C SER A 384 -13.64 -31.81 8.82
N GLY A 385 -14.75 -32.42 8.39
CA GLY A 385 -15.47 -33.44 9.17
C GLY A 385 -16.38 -32.89 10.28
N TYR A 386 -16.40 -31.59 10.54
CA TYR A 386 -17.33 -30.94 11.48
C TYR A 386 -18.41 -30.15 10.73
N GLU A 387 -19.65 -30.26 11.16
CA GLU A 387 -20.78 -29.53 10.56
C GLU A 387 -20.91 -28.08 11.07
N ARG A 388 -20.20 -27.74 12.16
CA ARG A 388 -20.29 -26.44 12.83
C ARG A 388 -18.91 -25.92 13.26
N PRO A 389 -18.74 -24.58 13.42
CA PRO A 389 -17.52 -24.02 14.00
C PRO A 389 -17.22 -24.56 15.40
N LEU A 390 -15.97 -24.37 15.85
CA LEU A 390 -15.57 -24.76 17.20
C LEU A 390 -16.36 -23.99 18.28
N PRO A 391 -16.64 -24.61 19.44
CA PRO A 391 -17.57 -24.07 20.43
C PRO A 391 -17.33 -22.62 20.89
N HIS A 392 -16.07 -22.19 20.97
CA HIS A 392 -15.71 -20.83 21.42
C HIS A 392 -16.15 -19.72 20.45
N TRP A 393 -16.43 -20.06 19.19
CA TRP A 393 -16.97 -19.11 18.21
C TRP A 393 -18.47 -18.83 18.39
N PHE A 394 -19.20 -19.62 19.17
CA PHE A 394 -20.59 -19.31 19.52
C PHE A 394 -20.73 -18.39 20.73
N ALA A 395 -19.64 -18.13 21.46
CA ALA A 395 -19.65 -17.42 22.72
C ALA A 395 -19.40 -15.90 22.59
N ARG A 396 -19.43 -15.35 21.37
CA ARG A 396 -19.13 -13.94 21.08
C ARG A 396 -20.28 -13.21 20.44
#